data_AF-A0A5Q4EPV9-F1
#
_entry.id   AF-A0A5Q4EPV9-F1
#
_cell.length_a   1.000
_cell.length_b   1.000
_cell.length_c   1.000
_cell.angle_alpha   90.00
_cell.angle_beta   90.00
_cell.angle_gamma   90.00
#
_symmetry.space_group_name_H-M   'P 1'
#
loop_
_entity.id
_entity.type
_entity.pdbx_description
1 polymer ?
#
loop_
_entity_poly.entity_id
_entity_poly.type
_entity_poly.pdbx_seq_one_letter_code
_entity_poly.pdbx_strand_id
1 'polypeptide(L)'
;MNRMNANTLIRSAALGLGLSLFAATAFGQPGDFRLNRGEPTEQRAEQASPEAREQMRERLRNRLNDIRSSEARLEEALRMLDAGEPIDAVRRRVVAEGAEQVRERREQMTDRRPQMGRRGAVAQTPLTPEQTQELMQFLRETNPQLHDRLQSVMERDEEAGRRALQRVAPGLQRFIDARERDPEGFEARREELVTARRTMELAREIRTGIEEGMAPERLREAREELRTLVARQFELRMQNSRRTIEQLRSRLERHEADMQAQKERREQLVEDRVNAIIRSAVEGRPVRPDNARPGAPGSRDGAKPGEHRRMHEDRRPGRRGAGRERGGR
;
A
#
# COMPACT_ATOMS: atom_id res chain seq x y z
N MET A 1 26.74 49.25 -1.90
CA MET A 1 25.46 48.89 -1.25
C MET A 1 24.66 48.04 -2.21
N ASN A 2 24.81 46.71 -2.12
CA ASN A 2 24.15 45.74 -3.01
C ASN A 2 22.74 45.47 -2.51
N ARG A 3 21.72 45.84 -3.30
CA ARG A 3 20.35 45.36 -3.11
C ARG A 3 20.31 43.88 -3.47
N MET A 4 20.50 43.01 -2.47
CA MET A 4 20.21 41.58 -2.60
C MET A 4 18.73 41.41 -2.93
N ASN A 5 18.44 40.85 -4.10
CA ASN A 5 17.09 40.51 -4.53
C ASN A 5 16.51 39.44 -3.61
N ALA A 6 15.50 39.81 -2.82
CA ALA A 6 14.74 38.91 -1.92
C ALA A 6 14.04 37.74 -2.65
N ASN A 7 14.09 37.70 -3.99
CA ASN A 7 13.45 36.67 -4.81
C ASN A 7 14.24 35.35 -4.89
N THR A 8 15.53 35.32 -4.54
CA THR A 8 16.35 34.09 -4.69
C THR A 8 16.12 33.09 -3.55
N LEU A 9 15.62 33.52 -2.39
CA LEU A 9 15.50 32.71 -1.18
C LEU A 9 14.22 31.84 -1.12
N ILE A 10 13.24 32.06 -2.02
CA ILE A 10 11.94 31.36 -1.97
C ILE A 10 11.83 30.20 -2.99
N ARG A 11 12.81 30.02 -3.89
CA ARG A 11 12.80 28.96 -4.91
C ARG A 11 13.21 27.56 -4.40
N SER A 12 13.57 27.41 -3.12
CA SER A 12 14.28 26.24 -2.60
C SER A 12 13.43 25.19 -1.84
N ALA A 13 12.15 25.43 -1.53
CA ALA A 13 11.36 24.52 -0.67
C ALA A 13 10.37 23.57 -1.39
N ALA A 14 10.14 23.71 -2.71
CA ALA A 14 8.97 23.09 -3.36
C ALA A 14 9.19 21.73 -4.06
N LEU A 15 10.42 21.21 -4.14
CA LEU A 15 10.75 20.10 -5.06
C LEU A 15 10.67 18.68 -4.47
N GLY A 16 10.35 18.51 -3.18
CA GLY A 16 10.33 17.19 -2.52
C GLY A 16 8.97 16.49 -2.35
N LEU A 17 7.84 17.16 -2.61
CA LEU A 17 6.52 16.70 -2.13
C LEU A 17 5.64 15.97 -3.17
N GLY A 18 6.09 15.85 -4.44
CA GLY A 18 5.21 15.41 -5.54
C GLY A 18 5.04 13.90 -5.73
N LEU A 19 5.92 13.06 -5.18
CA LEU A 19 5.87 11.59 -5.37
C LEU A 19 5.49 10.80 -4.12
N SER A 20 5.29 11.47 -2.98
CA SER A 20 5.00 10.78 -1.71
C SER A 20 3.52 10.54 -1.45
N LEU A 21 2.57 10.99 -2.28
CA LEU A 21 1.15 10.87 -1.94
C LEU A 21 0.50 9.52 -2.29
N PHE A 22 1.05 8.79 -3.26
CA PHE A 22 0.84 7.33 -3.34
C PHE A 22 1.90 6.56 -2.57
N ALA A 23 3.08 7.14 -2.34
CA ALA A 23 4.08 6.51 -1.51
C ALA A 23 3.82 6.64 0.00
N ALA A 24 2.89 7.45 0.48
CA ALA A 24 2.49 7.54 1.90
C ALA A 24 1.29 6.66 2.21
N THR A 25 0.62 6.11 1.18
CA THR A 25 -0.20 4.90 1.32
C THR A 25 0.63 3.64 1.04
N ALA A 26 1.73 3.72 0.29
CA ALA A 26 2.70 2.63 0.12
C ALA A 26 3.77 2.55 1.25
N PHE A 27 4.07 3.64 1.93
CA PHE A 27 4.74 3.71 3.24
C PHE A 27 3.65 3.66 4.29
N GLY A 28 3.18 2.44 4.53
CA GLY A 28 2.55 2.14 5.79
C GLY A 28 1.08 2.57 5.89
N GLN A 29 0.19 1.87 5.18
CA GLN A 29 -0.85 1.27 6.03
C GLN A 29 -0.09 0.55 7.17
N PRO A 30 -0.56 0.57 8.43
CA PRO A 30 -0.39 -0.62 9.23
C PRO A 30 -1.14 -1.69 8.43
N GLY A 31 -0.46 -2.25 7.41
CA GLY A 31 -0.79 -3.56 6.98
C GLY A 31 -0.81 -4.37 8.26
N ASP A 32 -1.51 -5.46 8.21
CA ASP A 32 -0.95 -6.62 8.85
C ASP A 32 0.50 -6.81 8.32
N PHE A 33 1.48 -6.04 8.79
CA PHE A 33 2.43 -6.58 9.73
C PHE A 33 1.61 -7.49 10.67
N ARG A 34 1.29 -8.68 10.14
CA ARG A 34 1.75 -9.91 10.73
C ARG A 34 3.24 -9.67 10.96
N LEU A 35 3.52 -8.88 11.99
CA LEU A 35 4.30 -9.33 13.09
C LEU A 35 3.91 -10.80 13.25
N ASN A 36 4.61 -11.62 12.48
CA ASN A 36 5.29 -12.75 13.05
C ASN A 36 6.21 -12.17 14.16
N ARG A 37 5.62 -11.50 15.16
CA ARG A 37 6.10 -11.33 16.53
C ARG A 37 5.89 -12.71 17.15
N GLY A 38 6.59 -13.70 16.59
CA GLY A 38 7.51 -14.31 17.52
C GLY A 38 8.42 -13.14 17.85
N GLU A 39 8.33 -12.64 19.07
CA GLU A 39 9.46 -11.90 19.64
C GLU A 39 10.73 -12.62 19.14
N PRO A 40 11.76 -11.91 18.67
CA PRO A 40 13.03 -12.56 18.42
C PRO A 40 13.41 -13.18 19.76
N THR A 41 13.04 -14.44 19.95
CA THR A 41 13.33 -15.17 21.16
C THR A 41 14.84 -15.09 21.25
N GLU A 42 15.36 -14.75 22.42
CA GLU A 42 16.80 -14.67 22.64
C GLU A 42 17.51 -15.94 22.12
N GLN A 43 16.79 -17.07 22.17
CA GLN A 43 17.15 -18.35 21.54
C GLN A 43 17.47 -18.28 20.03
N ARG A 44 16.76 -17.46 19.25
CA ARG A 44 17.02 -17.30 17.80
C ARG A 44 18.23 -16.41 17.52
N ALA A 45 18.56 -15.48 18.44
CA ALA A 45 19.79 -14.70 18.36
C ALA A 45 21.02 -15.55 18.71
N GLU A 46 20.89 -16.48 19.67
CA GLU A 46 21.95 -17.42 20.02
C GLU A 46 22.25 -18.42 18.90
N GLN A 47 21.22 -18.87 18.18
CA GLN A 47 21.33 -19.85 17.08
C GLN A 47 21.73 -19.26 15.71
N ALA A 48 22.03 -17.97 15.62
CA ALA A 48 22.51 -17.39 14.36
C ALA A 48 23.86 -18.02 13.95
N SER A 49 23.92 -18.63 12.77
CA SER A 49 25.13 -19.24 12.24
C SER A 49 26.29 -18.23 12.17
N PRO A 50 27.56 -18.65 12.30
CA PRO A 50 28.72 -17.78 12.14
C PRO A 50 28.68 -16.96 10.83
N GLU A 51 28.22 -17.58 9.74
CA GLU A 51 28.03 -16.93 8.44
C GLU A 51 27.00 -15.80 8.48
N ALA A 52 25.85 -16.01 9.13
CA ALA A 52 24.83 -14.96 9.28
C ALA A 52 25.36 -13.77 10.09
N ARG A 53 26.21 -14.02 11.10
CA ARG A 53 26.87 -12.97 11.89
C ARG A 53 27.89 -12.19 11.06
N GLU A 54 28.64 -12.87 10.20
CA GLU A 54 29.59 -12.24 9.29
C GLU A 54 28.90 -11.39 8.22
N GLN A 55 27.83 -11.89 7.59
CA GLN A 55 27.01 -11.13 6.66
C GLN A 55 26.39 -9.90 7.34
N MET A 56 25.96 -10.01 8.61
CA MET A 56 25.46 -8.85 9.37
C MET A 56 26.58 -7.83 9.65
N ARG A 57 27.78 -8.28 10.03
CA ARG A 57 28.95 -7.39 10.21
C ARG A 57 29.31 -6.68 8.92
N GLU A 58 29.27 -7.36 7.78
CA GLU A 58 29.53 -6.74 6.47
C GLU A 58 28.48 -5.68 6.14
N ARG A 59 27.18 -5.98 6.35
CA ARG A 59 26.10 -4.99 6.16
C ARG A 59 26.28 -3.76 7.05
N LEU A 60 26.65 -3.94 8.31
CA LEU A 60 26.91 -2.84 9.24
C LEU A 60 28.14 -2.02 8.83
N ARG A 61 29.22 -2.67 8.36
CA ARG A 61 30.40 -1.98 7.82
C ARG A 61 30.05 -1.16 6.58
N ASN A 62 29.31 -1.73 5.64
CA ASN A 62 28.86 -1.02 4.44
C ASN A 62 27.97 0.18 4.81
N ARG A 63 27.06 0.00 5.78
CA ARG A 63 26.21 1.08 6.27
C ARG A 63 27.00 2.19 6.98
N LEU A 64 28.03 1.83 7.73
CA LEU A 64 28.92 2.80 8.39
C LEU A 64 29.71 3.60 7.35
N ASN A 65 30.22 2.94 6.31
CA ASN A 65 30.91 3.60 5.21
C ASN A 65 29.98 4.57 4.47
N ASP A 66 28.74 4.18 4.18
CA ASP A 66 27.73 5.06 3.57
C ASP A 66 27.52 6.35 4.38
N ILE A 67 27.42 6.22 5.70
CA ILE A 67 27.21 7.36 6.61
C ILE A 67 28.43 8.28 6.57
N ARG A 68 29.64 7.73 6.69
CA ARG A 68 30.89 8.51 6.64
C ARG A 68 31.06 9.24 5.31
N SER A 69 30.74 8.61 4.18
CA SER A 69 30.74 9.28 2.87
C SER A 69 29.69 10.39 2.80
N SER A 70 28.53 10.22 3.44
CA SER A 70 27.53 11.28 3.51
C SER A 70 27.97 12.44 4.40
N GLU A 71 28.61 12.16 5.52
CA GLU A 71 29.16 13.15 6.44
C GLU A 71 30.24 13.99 5.75
N ALA A 72 31.22 13.36 5.10
CA ALA A 72 32.28 14.05 4.38
C ALA A 72 31.74 15.01 3.28
N ARG A 73 30.70 14.60 2.54
CA ARG A 73 30.04 15.48 1.55
C ARG A 73 29.36 16.69 2.18
N LEU A 74 28.71 16.50 3.33
CA LEU A 74 28.08 17.61 4.04
C LEU A 74 29.12 18.56 4.63
N GLU A 75 30.23 18.04 5.16
CA GLU A 75 31.35 18.87 5.61
C GLU A 75 31.96 19.68 4.46
N GLU A 76 32.12 19.09 3.27
CA GLU A 76 32.59 19.83 2.09
C GLU A 76 31.60 20.91 1.67
N ALA A 77 30.30 20.59 1.64
CA ALA A 77 29.27 21.57 1.35
C ALA A 77 29.26 22.74 2.36
N LEU A 78 29.50 22.45 3.65
CA LEU A 78 29.65 23.47 4.69
C LEU A 78 30.90 24.32 4.45
N ARG A 79 32.06 23.71 4.14
CA ARG A 79 33.28 24.46 3.80
C ARG A 79 33.10 25.38 2.60
N MET A 80 32.36 24.95 1.57
CA MET A 80 32.04 25.81 0.42
C MET A 80 31.19 27.01 0.82
N LEU A 81 30.20 26.81 1.71
CA LEU A 81 29.39 27.91 2.25
C LEU A 81 30.23 28.89 3.08
N ASP A 82 31.13 28.37 3.93
CA ASP A 82 32.03 29.19 4.75
C ASP A 82 33.03 29.99 3.90
N ALA A 83 33.43 29.45 2.75
CA ALA A 83 34.26 30.15 1.76
C ALA A 83 33.48 31.21 0.95
N GLY A 84 32.17 31.37 1.18
CA GLY A 84 31.33 32.35 0.50
C GLY A 84 30.84 31.91 -0.88
N GLU A 85 30.88 30.61 -1.20
CA GLU A 85 30.32 30.14 -2.46
C GLU A 85 28.80 30.36 -2.55
N PRO A 86 28.26 30.63 -3.75
CA PRO A 86 26.81 30.77 -3.93
C PRO A 86 26.07 29.49 -3.53
N ILE A 87 25.00 29.63 -2.75
CA ILE A 87 24.15 28.52 -2.27
C ILE A 87 23.69 27.60 -3.42
N ASP A 88 23.38 28.15 -4.59
CA ASP A 88 22.96 27.37 -5.76
C ASP A 88 24.08 26.47 -6.30
N ALA A 89 25.35 26.88 -6.19
CA ALA A 89 26.49 26.06 -6.59
C ALA A 89 26.66 24.87 -5.62
N VAL A 90 26.64 25.14 -4.31
CA VAL A 90 26.68 24.11 -3.27
C VAL A 90 25.53 23.12 -3.43
N ARG A 91 24.31 23.60 -3.68
CA ARG A 91 23.13 22.74 -3.89
C ARG A 91 23.27 21.85 -5.11
N ARG A 92 23.70 22.39 -6.26
CA ARG A 92 23.90 21.59 -7.48
C ARG A 92 24.90 20.47 -7.24
N ARG A 93 25.98 20.75 -6.51
CA ARG A 93 27.00 19.77 -6.18
C ARG A 93 26.48 18.64 -5.28
N VAL A 94 25.84 18.99 -4.16
CA VAL A 94 25.25 18.00 -3.24
C VAL A 94 24.22 17.12 -3.95
N VAL A 95 23.40 17.70 -4.83
CA VAL A 95 22.41 16.94 -5.60
C VAL A 95 23.07 16.04 -6.66
N ALA A 96 24.09 16.53 -7.38
CA ALA A 96 24.80 15.75 -8.38
C ALA A 96 25.51 14.54 -7.77
N GLU A 97 26.25 14.75 -6.68
CA GLU A 97 26.94 13.66 -5.94
C GLU A 97 25.94 12.68 -5.30
N GLY A 98 24.79 13.19 -4.83
CA GLY A 98 23.69 12.35 -4.36
C GLY A 98 23.08 11.49 -5.48
N ALA A 99 22.90 12.06 -6.66
CA ALA A 99 22.37 11.36 -7.83
C ALA A 99 23.33 10.28 -8.34
N GLU A 100 24.64 10.55 -8.36
CA GLU A 100 25.66 9.55 -8.69
C GLU A 100 25.67 8.38 -7.71
N GLN A 101 25.61 8.65 -6.40
CA GLN A 101 25.57 7.56 -5.41
C GLN A 101 24.30 6.70 -5.52
N VAL A 102 23.15 7.31 -5.86
CA VAL A 102 21.90 6.56 -6.14
C VAL A 102 22.07 5.72 -7.41
N ARG A 103 22.75 6.24 -8.44
CA ARG A 103 23.04 5.53 -9.67
C ARG A 103 24.00 4.36 -9.45
N GLU A 104 25.13 4.57 -8.77
CA GLU A 104 26.09 3.52 -8.40
C GLU A 104 25.41 2.44 -7.55
N ARG A 105 24.61 2.81 -6.55
CA ARG A 105 23.83 1.82 -5.78
C ARG A 105 22.88 1.04 -6.66
N ARG A 106 22.25 1.69 -7.63
CA ARG A 106 21.35 1.01 -8.57
C ARG A 106 22.12 0.04 -9.46
N GLU A 107 23.31 0.42 -9.93
CA GLU A 107 24.19 -0.41 -10.75
C GLU A 107 24.75 -1.61 -9.94
N GLN A 108 25.22 -1.38 -8.71
CA GLN A 108 25.64 -2.44 -7.78
C GLN A 108 24.47 -3.37 -7.42
N MET A 109 23.26 -2.84 -7.27
CA MET A 109 22.06 -3.64 -7.04
C MET A 109 21.61 -4.41 -8.29
N THR A 110 21.92 -3.94 -9.50
CA THR A 110 21.62 -4.70 -10.72
C THR A 110 22.58 -5.87 -10.92
N ASP A 111 23.86 -5.70 -10.59
CA ASP A 111 24.88 -6.77 -10.69
C ASP A 111 24.81 -7.78 -9.54
N ARG A 112 24.54 -7.32 -8.31
CA ARG A 112 24.38 -8.18 -7.13
C ARG A 112 22.94 -8.55 -6.85
N ARG A 113 22.08 -8.61 -7.87
CA ARG A 113 20.86 -9.39 -7.76
C ARG A 113 21.21 -10.85 -8.07
N PRO A 114 21.53 -11.70 -7.08
CA PRO A 114 21.10 -13.08 -7.24
C PRO A 114 19.61 -13.02 -7.55
N GLN A 115 19.11 -14.01 -8.26
CA GLN A 115 17.71 -14.22 -8.56
C GLN A 115 16.93 -14.39 -7.23
N MET A 116 16.89 -13.35 -6.40
CA MET A 116 15.98 -13.09 -5.29
C MET A 116 14.65 -13.05 -5.99
N GLY A 117 14.09 -14.26 -6.16
CA GLY A 117 12.98 -14.53 -7.05
C GLY A 117 12.00 -13.41 -6.83
N ARG A 118 11.72 -12.65 -7.92
CA ARG A 118 10.68 -11.61 -8.00
C ARG A 118 9.73 -11.88 -6.87
N ARG A 119 9.88 -11.19 -5.73
CA ARG A 119 9.19 -11.57 -4.50
C ARG A 119 7.73 -11.62 -4.91
N GLY A 120 7.21 -12.86 -5.05
CA GLY A 120 6.24 -13.22 -6.09
C GLY A 120 5.36 -12.03 -6.34
N ALA A 121 5.44 -11.39 -7.51
CA ALA A 121 4.43 -10.41 -7.89
C ALA A 121 3.14 -11.19 -7.69
N VAL A 122 2.50 -10.99 -6.54
CA VAL A 122 1.51 -11.94 -6.00
C VAL A 122 0.54 -12.02 -7.14
N ALA A 123 0.48 -13.18 -7.81
CA ALA A 123 -0.06 -13.27 -9.16
C ALA A 123 -1.42 -12.62 -9.07
N GLN A 124 -1.51 -11.36 -9.52
CA GLN A 124 -2.66 -10.57 -9.16
C GLN A 124 -3.73 -11.22 -9.98
N THR A 125 -4.74 -11.77 -9.30
CA THR A 125 -5.87 -12.38 -9.97
C THR A 125 -6.34 -11.36 -11.01
N PRO A 126 -6.37 -11.72 -12.30
CA PRO A 126 -6.86 -10.83 -13.34
C PRO A 126 -8.22 -10.29 -12.92
N LEU A 127 -8.43 -8.99 -13.07
CA LEU A 127 -9.75 -8.39 -12.80
C LEU A 127 -10.76 -8.97 -13.77
N THR A 128 -11.93 -9.33 -13.27
CA THR A 128 -13.04 -9.71 -14.15
C THR A 128 -13.55 -8.46 -14.91
N PRO A 129 -14.27 -8.63 -16.03
CA PRO A 129 -14.90 -7.51 -16.72
C PRO A 129 -15.84 -6.70 -15.81
N GLU A 130 -16.59 -7.37 -14.93
CA GLU A 130 -17.51 -6.74 -13.99
C GLU A 130 -16.75 -5.89 -12.96
N GLN A 131 -15.67 -6.42 -12.38
CA GLN A 131 -14.81 -5.67 -11.47
C GLN A 131 -14.17 -4.47 -12.16
N THR A 132 -13.76 -4.63 -13.42
CA THR A 132 -13.21 -3.53 -14.22
C THR A 132 -14.23 -2.42 -14.41
N GLN A 133 -15.48 -2.77 -14.76
CA GLN A 133 -16.56 -1.81 -14.93
C GLN A 133 -16.91 -1.09 -13.61
N GLU A 134 -17.02 -1.83 -12.51
CA GLU A 134 -17.29 -1.28 -11.18
C GLU A 134 -16.20 -0.28 -10.74
N LEU A 135 -14.93 -0.66 -10.90
CA LEU A 135 -13.79 0.21 -10.56
C LEU A 135 -13.74 1.46 -11.44
N MET A 136 -14.03 1.33 -12.75
CA MET A 136 -14.07 2.48 -13.65
C MET A 136 -15.24 3.42 -13.33
N GLN A 137 -16.42 2.88 -13.00
CA GLN A 137 -17.55 3.68 -12.55
C GLN A 137 -17.22 4.42 -11.24
N PHE A 138 -16.62 3.73 -10.27
CA PHE A 138 -16.17 4.33 -9.03
C PHE A 138 -15.19 5.48 -9.26
N LEU A 139 -14.21 5.28 -10.16
CA LEU A 139 -13.26 6.32 -10.54
C LEU A 139 -13.95 7.50 -11.24
N ARG A 140 -14.96 7.26 -12.07
CA ARG A 140 -15.71 8.33 -12.74
C ARG A 140 -16.40 9.26 -11.73
N GLU A 141 -16.96 8.68 -10.67
CA GLU A 141 -17.65 9.41 -9.61
C GLU A 141 -16.67 10.14 -8.67
N THR A 142 -15.56 9.50 -8.30
CA THR A 142 -14.68 10.00 -7.23
C THR A 142 -13.42 10.71 -7.73
N ASN A 143 -12.92 10.33 -8.90
CA ASN A 143 -11.70 10.88 -9.50
C ASN A 143 -11.77 10.87 -11.04
N PRO A 144 -12.59 11.76 -11.63
CA PRO A 144 -12.86 11.76 -13.07
C PRO A 144 -11.59 11.91 -13.92
N GLN A 145 -10.59 12.66 -13.46
CA GLN A 145 -9.33 12.80 -14.18
C GLN A 145 -8.53 11.48 -14.26
N LEU A 146 -8.50 10.69 -13.17
CA LEU A 146 -7.84 9.39 -13.19
C LEU A 146 -8.62 8.39 -14.05
N HIS A 147 -9.95 8.46 -14.01
CA HIS A 147 -10.81 7.73 -14.95
C HIS A 147 -10.44 8.06 -16.39
N ASP A 148 -10.44 9.34 -16.78
CA ASP A 148 -10.16 9.77 -18.15
C ASP A 148 -8.75 9.37 -18.59
N ARG A 149 -7.78 9.44 -17.68
CA ARG A 149 -6.41 9.00 -17.95
C ARG A 149 -6.34 7.49 -18.17
N LEU A 150 -6.99 6.68 -17.33
CA LEU A 150 -7.00 5.23 -17.49
C LEU A 150 -7.76 4.81 -18.74
N GLN A 151 -8.90 5.44 -19.01
CA GLN A 151 -9.69 5.24 -20.22
C GLN A 151 -8.85 5.57 -21.47
N SER A 152 -8.17 6.71 -21.50
CA SER A 152 -7.30 7.08 -22.62
C SER A 152 -6.15 6.09 -22.84
N VAL A 153 -5.60 5.49 -21.77
CA VAL A 153 -4.60 4.42 -21.91
C VAL A 153 -5.24 3.15 -22.46
N MET A 154 -6.42 2.75 -21.98
CA MET A 154 -7.14 1.57 -22.47
C MET A 154 -7.54 1.69 -23.95
N GLU A 155 -7.92 2.88 -24.40
CA GLU A 155 -8.26 3.16 -25.81
C GLU A 155 -7.04 3.04 -26.73
N ARG A 156 -5.82 3.31 -26.23
CA ARG A 156 -4.56 3.23 -27.00
C ARG A 156 -3.93 1.84 -26.93
N ASP A 157 -3.93 1.23 -25.75
CA ASP A 157 -3.38 -0.09 -25.45
C ASP A 157 -4.19 -0.70 -24.30
N GLU A 158 -5.12 -1.58 -24.66
CA GLU A 158 -6.03 -2.20 -23.72
C GLU A 158 -5.29 -2.98 -22.63
N GLU A 159 -4.24 -3.72 -22.97
CA GLU A 159 -3.46 -4.48 -22.00
C GLU A 159 -2.71 -3.57 -21.02
N ALA A 160 -2.09 -2.50 -21.52
CA ALA A 160 -1.41 -1.53 -20.66
C ALA A 160 -2.40 -0.83 -19.72
N GLY A 161 -3.59 -0.50 -20.20
CA GLY A 161 -4.68 0.07 -19.40
C GLY A 161 -5.16 -0.88 -18.32
N ARG A 162 -5.43 -2.16 -18.65
CA ARG A 162 -5.79 -3.20 -17.68
C ARG A 162 -4.69 -3.41 -16.65
N ARG A 163 -3.41 -3.47 -17.04
CA ARG A 163 -2.27 -3.55 -16.11
C ARG A 163 -2.15 -2.31 -15.22
N ALA A 164 -2.53 -1.13 -15.71
CA ALA A 164 -2.55 0.09 -14.90
C ALA A 164 -3.68 0.07 -13.87
N LEU A 165 -4.88 -0.32 -14.27
CA LEU A 165 -6.03 -0.48 -13.38
C LEU A 165 -5.76 -1.56 -12.32
N GLN A 166 -5.21 -2.71 -12.71
CA GLN A 166 -4.91 -3.81 -11.80
C GLN A 166 -3.93 -3.40 -10.69
N ARG A 167 -2.95 -2.53 -10.99
CA ARG A 167 -2.03 -1.98 -9.99
C ARG A 167 -2.72 -1.10 -8.94
N VAL A 168 -3.78 -0.39 -9.30
CA VAL A 168 -4.51 0.50 -8.38
C VAL A 168 -5.73 -0.18 -7.75
N ALA A 169 -6.22 -1.28 -8.33
CA ALA A 169 -7.43 -1.97 -7.91
C ALA A 169 -7.46 -2.39 -6.43
N PRO A 170 -6.39 -2.93 -5.81
CA PRO A 170 -6.43 -3.25 -4.38
C PRO A 170 -6.70 -2.03 -3.48
N GLY A 171 -6.22 -0.84 -3.89
CA GLY A 171 -6.51 0.40 -3.19
C GLY A 171 -7.96 0.84 -3.37
N LEU A 172 -8.46 0.78 -4.59
CA LEU A 172 -9.85 1.15 -4.93
C LEU A 172 -10.87 0.19 -4.30
N GLN A 173 -10.63 -1.12 -4.31
CA GLN A 173 -11.51 -2.10 -3.70
C GLN A 173 -11.67 -1.84 -2.19
N ARG A 174 -10.59 -1.49 -1.50
CA ARG A 174 -10.65 -1.12 -0.08
C ARG A 174 -11.46 0.16 0.16
N PHE A 175 -11.49 1.07 -0.81
CA PHE A 175 -12.32 2.25 -0.76
C PHE A 175 -13.80 1.92 -0.98
N ILE A 176 -14.11 1.05 -1.94
CA ILE A 176 -15.45 0.55 -2.20
C ILE A 176 -15.98 -0.20 -0.97
N ASP A 177 -15.21 -1.14 -0.43
CA ASP A 177 -15.53 -1.86 0.81
C ASP A 177 -15.78 -0.90 2.00
N ALA A 178 -15.02 0.20 2.07
CA ALA A 178 -15.21 1.20 3.12
C ALA A 178 -16.53 1.96 2.94
N ARG A 179 -17.00 2.20 1.71
CA ARG A 179 -18.28 2.86 1.45
C ARG A 179 -19.45 2.13 2.12
N GLU A 180 -19.41 0.80 2.16
CA GLU A 180 -20.44 -0.03 2.77
C GLU A 180 -20.25 -0.18 4.29
N ARG A 181 -19.01 -0.44 4.74
CA ARG A 181 -18.71 -0.79 6.13
C ARG A 181 -18.49 0.42 7.05
N ASP A 182 -18.02 1.54 6.49
CA ASP A 182 -17.62 2.75 7.20
C ASP A 182 -17.89 3.99 6.32
N PRO A 183 -19.17 4.37 6.12
CA PRO A 183 -19.55 5.46 5.22
C PRO A 183 -18.88 6.79 5.58
N GLU A 184 -18.72 7.07 6.87
CA GLU A 184 -18.05 8.29 7.32
C GLU A 184 -16.55 8.30 7.03
N GLY A 185 -15.86 7.16 7.26
CA GLY A 185 -14.46 6.99 6.92
C GLY A 185 -14.23 7.04 5.40
N PHE A 186 -15.18 6.52 4.61
CA PHE A 186 -15.19 6.64 3.17
C PHE A 186 -15.23 8.12 2.74
N GLU A 187 -16.17 8.89 3.27
CA GLU A 187 -16.32 10.31 2.93
C GLU A 187 -15.08 11.13 3.27
N ALA A 188 -14.51 10.95 4.47
CA ALA A 188 -13.29 11.66 4.87
C ALA A 188 -12.08 11.29 3.99
N ARG A 189 -11.93 10.02 3.61
CA ARG A 189 -10.85 9.61 2.69
C ARG A 189 -11.07 10.10 1.27
N ARG A 190 -12.32 10.14 0.79
CA ARG A 190 -12.67 10.73 -0.51
C ARG A 190 -12.27 12.20 -0.54
N GLU A 191 -12.66 12.95 0.49
CA GLU A 191 -12.30 14.36 0.62
C GLU A 191 -10.78 14.56 0.71
N GLU A 192 -10.06 13.67 1.40
CA GLU A 192 -8.60 13.71 1.48
C GLU A 192 -7.96 13.56 0.09
N LEU A 193 -8.46 12.63 -0.73
CA LEU A 193 -7.98 12.42 -2.10
C LEU A 193 -8.23 13.65 -2.99
N VAL A 194 -9.44 14.23 -2.92
CA VAL A 194 -9.78 15.43 -3.68
C VAL A 194 -8.89 16.60 -3.27
N THR A 195 -8.71 16.81 -1.97
CA THR A 195 -7.85 17.87 -1.41
C THR A 195 -6.39 17.67 -1.80
N ALA A 196 -5.88 16.44 -1.73
CA ALA A 196 -4.53 16.10 -2.15
C ALA A 196 -4.27 16.43 -3.62
N ARG A 197 -5.24 16.11 -4.49
CA ARG A 197 -5.16 16.42 -5.92
C ARG A 197 -5.09 17.92 -6.14
N ARG A 198 -6.03 18.69 -5.58
CA ARG A 198 -6.06 20.15 -5.72
C ARG A 198 -4.76 20.78 -5.22
N THR A 199 -4.21 20.27 -4.11
CA THR A 199 -2.91 20.69 -3.57
C THR A 199 -1.79 20.50 -4.61
N MET A 200 -1.72 19.34 -5.27
CA MET A 200 -0.71 19.07 -6.29
C MET A 200 -0.87 19.91 -7.55
N GLU A 201 -2.11 20.14 -8.00
CA GLU A 201 -2.42 21.00 -9.14
C GLU A 201 -1.97 22.43 -8.87
N LEU A 202 -2.35 22.99 -7.73
CA LEU A 202 -1.99 24.36 -7.33
C LEU A 202 -0.47 24.50 -7.13
N ALA A 203 0.20 23.49 -6.57
CA ALA A 203 1.66 23.49 -6.46
C ALA A 203 2.36 23.51 -7.84
N ARG A 204 1.80 22.82 -8.84
CA ARG A 204 2.31 22.89 -10.22
C ARG A 204 2.04 24.26 -10.86
N GLU A 205 0.84 24.81 -10.67
CA GLU A 205 0.47 26.16 -11.13
C GLU A 205 1.44 27.21 -10.57
N ILE A 206 1.71 27.17 -9.27
CA ILE A 206 2.68 28.06 -8.62
C ILE A 206 4.07 27.90 -9.23
N ARG A 207 4.55 26.66 -9.43
CA ARG A 207 5.87 26.41 -9.99
C ARG A 207 6.00 26.98 -11.41
N THR A 208 5.09 26.61 -12.30
CA THR A 208 5.07 27.09 -13.69
C THR A 208 4.90 28.60 -13.74
N GLY A 209 4.02 29.15 -12.90
CA GLY A 209 3.86 30.60 -12.77
C GLY A 209 5.13 31.32 -12.36
N ILE A 210 5.90 30.81 -11.40
CA ILE A 210 7.19 31.41 -11.00
C ILE A 210 8.21 31.40 -12.14
N GLU A 211 8.18 30.36 -12.98
CA GLU A 211 9.04 30.25 -14.17
C GLU A 211 8.62 31.28 -15.25
N GLU A 212 7.32 31.54 -15.38
CA GLU A 212 6.73 32.45 -16.37
C GLU A 212 6.59 33.92 -15.89
N GLY A 213 7.01 34.24 -14.67
CA GLY A 213 6.93 35.60 -14.13
C GLY A 213 5.56 35.99 -13.56
N MET A 214 4.85 35.04 -12.94
CA MET A 214 3.60 35.25 -12.21
C MET A 214 3.66 36.47 -11.30
N ALA A 215 2.63 37.32 -11.39
CA ALA A 215 2.51 38.53 -10.60
C ALA A 215 2.60 38.24 -9.09
N PRO A 216 3.28 39.09 -8.29
CA PRO A 216 3.45 38.88 -6.84
C PRO A 216 2.14 38.66 -6.08
N GLU A 217 1.08 39.38 -6.46
CA GLU A 217 -0.25 39.29 -5.85
C GLU A 217 -0.88 37.93 -6.09
N ARG A 218 -0.81 37.44 -7.34
CA ARG A 218 -1.31 36.11 -7.71
C ARG A 218 -0.55 35.00 -7.00
N LEU A 219 0.77 35.16 -6.86
CA LEU A 219 1.60 34.23 -6.10
C LEU A 219 1.22 34.20 -4.61
N ARG A 220 0.90 35.36 -4.02
CA ARG A 220 0.42 35.45 -2.63
C ARG A 220 -0.91 34.73 -2.46
N GLU A 221 -1.87 34.95 -3.34
CA GLU A 221 -3.18 34.26 -3.32
C GLU A 221 -3.02 32.75 -3.43
N ALA A 222 -2.24 32.27 -4.40
CA ALA A 222 -2.00 30.84 -4.59
C ALA A 222 -1.33 30.21 -3.37
N ARG A 223 -0.46 30.94 -2.66
CA ARG A 223 0.14 30.46 -1.40
C ARG A 223 -0.87 30.34 -0.27
N GLU A 224 -1.77 31.29 -0.12
CA GLU A 224 -2.82 31.22 0.91
C GLU A 224 -3.84 30.10 0.62
N GLU A 225 -4.20 29.90 -0.65
CA GLU A 225 -5.03 28.76 -1.06
C GLU A 225 -4.30 27.44 -0.78
N LEU A 226 -3.01 27.34 -1.12
CA LEU A 226 -2.21 26.14 -0.85
C LEU A 226 -2.11 25.86 0.65
N ARG A 227 -1.91 26.90 1.47
CA ARG A 227 -1.91 26.79 2.94
C ARG A 227 -3.23 26.24 3.46
N THR A 228 -4.35 26.73 2.94
CA THR A 228 -5.70 26.29 3.30
C THR A 228 -5.90 24.81 2.96
N LEU A 229 -5.51 24.39 1.75
CA LEU A 229 -5.62 22.99 1.31
C LEU A 229 -4.75 22.05 2.15
N VAL A 230 -3.53 22.46 2.49
CA VAL A 230 -2.63 21.67 3.35
C VAL A 230 -3.18 21.55 4.77
N ALA A 231 -3.73 22.62 5.34
CA ALA A 231 -4.39 22.58 6.64
C ALA A 231 -5.58 21.62 6.62
N ARG A 232 -6.44 21.71 5.59
CA ARG A 232 -7.58 20.80 5.42
C ARG A 232 -7.14 19.34 5.28
N GLN A 233 -6.10 19.07 4.51
CA GLN A 233 -5.54 17.72 4.37
C GLN A 233 -5.04 17.18 5.72
N PHE A 234 -4.40 18.02 6.54
CA PHE A 234 -3.94 17.62 7.87
C PHE A 234 -5.12 17.25 8.78
N GLU A 235 -6.19 18.05 8.79
CA GLU A 235 -7.41 17.76 9.54
C GLU A 235 -8.04 16.43 9.12
N LEU A 236 -8.17 16.18 7.81
CA LEU A 236 -8.74 14.94 7.27
C LEU A 236 -7.90 13.72 7.68
N ARG A 237 -6.57 13.84 7.67
CA ARG A 237 -5.66 12.78 8.17
C ARG A 237 -5.83 12.53 9.66
N MET A 238 -5.99 13.59 10.46
CA MET A 238 -6.23 13.45 11.89
C MET A 238 -7.57 12.77 12.16
N GLN A 239 -8.62 13.11 11.42
CA GLN A 239 -9.93 12.45 11.51
C GLN A 239 -9.83 10.96 11.13
N ASN A 240 -9.20 10.63 10.00
CA ASN A 240 -8.98 9.25 9.55
C ASN A 240 -8.16 8.43 10.57
N SER A 241 -7.16 9.06 11.20
CA SER A 241 -6.34 8.42 12.23
C SER A 241 -7.13 8.15 13.51
N ARG A 242 -7.95 9.09 13.97
CA ARG A 242 -8.83 8.92 15.14
C ARG A 242 -9.81 7.75 14.94
N ARG A 243 -10.49 7.69 13.78
CA ARG A 243 -11.38 6.57 13.44
C ARG A 243 -10.64 5.23 13.40
N THR A 244 -9.44 5.21 12.83
CA THR A 244 -8.63 3.99 12.78
C THR A 244 -8.27 3.52 14.20
N ILE A 245 -7.93 4.44 15.11
CA ILE A 245 -7.66 4.12 16.53
C ILE A 245 -8.91 3.55 17.19
N GLU A 246 -10.09 4.14 16.97
CA GLU A 246 -11.36 3.66 17.53
C GLU A 246 -11.70 2.25 17.01
N GLN A 247 -11.54 1.99 15.71
CA GLN A 247 -11.74 0.67 15.13
C GLN A 247 -10.77 -0.38 15.71
N LEU A 248 -9.51 0.00 15.92
CA LEU A 248 -8.51 -0.88 16.53
C LEU A 248 -8.82 -1.15 18.01
N ARG A 249 -9.29 -0.16 18.77
CA ARG A 249 -9.74 -0.34 20.16
C ARG A 249 -10.91 -1.31 20.24
N SER A 250 -11.94 -1.13 19.42
CA SER A 250 -13.08 -2.06 19.37
C SER A 250 -12.67 -3.48 18.97
N ARG A 251 -11.68 -3.65 18.08
CA ARG A 251 -11.12 -4.97 17.76
C ARG A 251 -10.36 -5.58 18.93
N LEU A 252 -9.57 -4.76 19.65
CA LEU A 252 -8.83 -5.20 20.82
C LEU A 252 -9.78 -5.67 21.93
N GLU A 253 -10.79 -4.86 22.27
CA GLU A 253 -11.80 -5.19 23.27
C GLU A 253 -12.52 -6.50 22.95
N ARG A 254 -12.88 -6.73 21.68
CA ARG A 254 -13.46 -8.02 21.23
C ARG A 254 -12.50 -9.19 21.44
N HIS A 255 -11.22 -9.04 21.06
CA HIS A 255 -10.23 -10.09 21.28
C HIS A 255 -9.97 -10.36 22.77
N GLU A 256 -9.97 -9.33 23.60
CA GLU A 256 -9.86 -9.48 25.06
C GLU A 256 -11.06 -10.21 25.64
N ALA A 257 -12.27 -9.87 25.20
CA ALA A 257 -13.49 -10.58 25.58
C ALA A 257 -13.47 -12.05 25.12
N ASP A 258 -13.05 -12.33 23.90
CA ASP A 258 -12.89 -13.70 23.38
C ASP A 258 -11.88 -14.51 24.22
N MET A 259 -10.73 -13.91 24.56
CA MET A 259 -9.73 -14.56 25.41
C MET A 259 -10.27 -14.80 26.82
N GLN A 260 -11.02 -13.86 27.38
CA GLN A 260 -11.62 -14.00 28.70
C GLN A 260 -12.67 -15.12 28.71
N ALA A 261 -13.53 -15.19 27.68
CA ALA A 261 -14.47 -16.30 27.50
C ALA A 261 -13.75 -17.65 27.35
N GLN A 262 -12.61 -17.69 26.65
CA GLN A 262 -11.78 -18.91 26.57
C GLN A 262 -11.17 -19.30 27.92
N LYS A 263 -10.71 -18.31 28.71
CA LYS A 263 -10.18 -18.54 30.06
C LYS A 263 -11.25 -19.10 31.00
N GLU A 264 -12.46 -18.57 30.95
CA GLU A 264 -13.59 -19.05 31.75
C GLU A 264 -14.01 -20.47 31.37
N ARG A 265 -13.90 -20.82 30.08
CA ARG A 265 -14.15 -22.17 29.57
C ARG A 265 -12.93 -23.10 29.66
N ARG A 266 -11.82 -22.67 30.28
CA ARG A 266 -10.56 -23.42 30.26
C ARG A 266 -10.71 -24.84 30.82
N GLU A 267 -11.29 -24.97 32.01
CA GLU A 267 -11.43 -26.29 32.66
C GLU A 267 -12.32 -27.22 31.82
N GLN A 268 -13.43 -26.70 31.28
CA GLN A 268 -14.29 -27.47 30.38
C GLN A 268 -13.55 -27.92 29.11
N LEU A 269 -12.79 -27.02 28.46
CA LEU A 269 -12.01 -27.35 27.26
C LEU A 269 -10.92 -28.40 27.57
N VAL A 270 -10.30 -28.34 28.75
CA VAL A 270 -9.32 -29.32 29.21
C VAL A 270 -10.00 -30.67 29.46
N GLU A 271 -11.13 -30.70 30.14
CA GLU A 271 -11.89 -31.92 30.41
C GLU A 271 -12.38 -32.59 29.13
N ASP A 272 -12.98 -31.81 28.21
CA ASP A 272 -13.39 -32.28 26.88
C ASP A 272 -12.22 -32.91 26.14
N ARG A 273 -11.04 -32.29 26.23
CA ARG A 273 -9.83 -32.81 25.58
C ARG A 273 -9.34 -34.10 26.22
N VAL A 274 -9.28 -34.16 27.55
CA VAL A 274 -8.88 -35.37 28.30
C VAL A 274 -9.83 -36.53 27.95
N ASN A 275 -11.14 -36.29 27.96
CA ASN A 275 -12.15 -37.28 27.61
C ASN A 275 -12.02 -37.76 26.16
N ALA A 276 -11.70 -36.87 25.22
CA ALA A 276 -11.44 -37.24 23.83
C ALA A 276 -10.19 -38.14 23.67
N ILE A 277 -9.13 -37.88 24.44
CA ILE A 277 -7.91 -38.69 24.44
C ILE A 277 -8.19 -40.08 25.03
N ILE A 278 -8.88 -40.16 26.17
CA ILE A 278 -9.26 -41.43 26.80
C ILE A 278 -10.10 -42.27 25.84
N ARG A 279 -11.13 -41.67 25.21
CA ARG A 279 -11.98 -42.36 24.23
C ARG A 279 -11.16 -42.92 23.07
N SER A 280 -10.24 -42.13 22.52
CA SER A 280 -9.38 -42.55 21.41
C SER A 280 -8.48 -43.74 21.80
N ALA A 281 -7.95 -43.73 23.03
CA ALA A 281 -7.13 -44.82 23.55
C ALA A 281 -7.93 -46.12 23.74
N VAL A 282 -9.16 -46.03 24.25
CA VAL A 282 -10.06 -47.18 24.40
C VAL A 282 -10.46 -47.77 23.03
N GLU A 283 -10.68 -46.91 22.04
CA GLU A 283 -11.05 -47.33 20.67
C GLU A 283 -9.85 -47.80 19.82
N GLY A 284 -8.61 -47.74 20.32
CA GLY A 284 -7.40 -48.09 19.55
C GLY A 284 -7.13 -47.16 18.36
N ARG A 285 -7.69 -45.93 18.36
CA ARG A 285 -7.51 -44.96 17.28
C ARG A 285 -6.32 -44.02 17.58
N PRO A 286 -5.46 -43.71 16.60
CA PRO A 286 -4.36 -42.78 16.81
C PRO A 286 -4.90 -41.38 17.15
N VAL A 287 -4.40 -40.79 18.24
CA VAL A 287 -4.72 -39.42 18.65
C VAL A 287 -4.23 -38.47 17.56
N ARG A 288 -5.15 -37.79 16.87
CA ARG A 288 -4.76 -36.73 15.94
C ARG A 288 -4.19 -35.55 16.74
N PRO A 289 -2.97 -35.05 16.40
CA PRO A 289 -2.42 -33.88 17.04
C PRO A 289 -3.33 -32.67 16.78
N ASP A 290 -3.64 -31.92 17.84
CA ASP A 290 -4.55 -30.74 17.82
C ASP A 290 -4.09 -29.60 16.91
N ASN A 291 -2.88 -29.70 16.35
CA ASN A 291 -2.38 -28.76 15.36
C ASN A 291 -3.12 -28.87 14.02
N ALA A 292 -3.89 -29.96 13.82
CA ALA A 292 -4.92 -30.00 12.79
C ALA A 292 -6.08 -29.09 13.23
N ARG A 293 -5.87 -27.77 13.09
CA ARG A 293 -6.86 -26.71 13.34
C ARG A 293 -8.26 -27.23 12.98
N PRO A 294 -9.20 -27.32 13.93
CA PRO A 294 -10.56 -27.71 13.64
C PRO A 294 -11.09 -26.75 12.59
N GLY A 295 -11.22 -27.26 11.36
CA GLY A 295 -11.73 -26.57 10.17
C GLY A 295 -11.42 -25.08 10.09
N ALA A 296 -10.40 -24.68 9.33
CA ALA A 296 -10.68 -23.60 8.39
C ALA A 296 -11.84 -24.12 7.52
N PRO A 297 -13.05 -23.54 7.60
CA PRO A 297 -14.21 -24.02 6.85
C PRO A 297 -13.91 -23.83 5.36
N GLY A 298 -13.36 -24.85 4.69
CA GLY A 298 -12.94 -24.73 3.30
C GLY A 298 -11.92 -25.74 2.79
N SER A 299 -11.12 -26.40 3.64
CA SER A 299 -10.24 -27.48 3.15
C SER A 299 -11.02 -28.80 3.06
N ARG A 300 -11.94 -28.83 2.11
CA ARG A 300 -12.66 -30.02 1.66
C ARG A 300 -11.97 -30.57 0.40
N ASP A 301 -10.65 -30.69 0.45
CA ASP A 301 -9.90 -31.38 -0.60
C ASP A 301 -9.74 -32.85 -0.21
N GLY A 302 -10.23 -33.74 -1.08
CA GLY A 302 -9.44 -34.94 -1.38
C GLY A 302 -10.19 -36.24 -1.58
N ALA A 303 -11.42 -36.41 -1.08
CA ALA A 303 -12.21 -37.59 -1.44
C ALA A 303 -13.12 -37.22 -2.62
N LYS A 304 -12.57 -37.31 -3.85
CA LYS A 304 -13.38 -37.37 -5.07
C LYS A 304 -14.31 -38.59 -4.94
N PRO A 305 -15.62 -38.43 -4.69
CA PRO A 305 -16.53 -39.55 -4.72
C PRO A 305 -16.77 -39.86 -6.20
N GLY A 306 -16.24 -40.99 -6.66
CA GLY A 306 -16.70 -41.64 -7.89
C GLY A 306 -16.48 -40.85 -9.17
N GLU A 307 -15.46 -41.28 -9.92
CA GLU A 307 -15.60 -41.39 -11.36
C GLU A 307 -16.87 -42.21 -11.69
N HIS A 308 -18.04 -41.58 -11.72
CA HIS A 308 -19.15 -42.04 -12.53
C HIS A 308 -18.84 -41.69 -13.99
N ARG A 309 -17.98 -42.55 -14.52
CA ARG A 309 -17.94 -43.04 -15.88
C ARG A 309 -19.31 -42.93 -16.57
N ARG A 310 -19.35 -42.06 -17.59
CA ARG A 310 -20.06 -42.18 -18.88
C ARG A 310 -21.59 -42.24 -18.85
N MET A 311 -22.18 -41.36 -19.67
CA MET A 311 -23.13 -41.60 -20.79
C MET A 311 -23.71 -40.20 -21.08
N HIS A 312 -23.17 -39.43 -22.01
CA HIS A 312 -23.60 -39.46 -23.42
C HIS A 312 -25.03 -40.00 -23.56
N GLU A 313 -26.01 -39.11 -23.54
CA GLU A 313 -27.17 -39.31 -24.39
C GLU A 313 -27.78 -37.97 -24.82
N ASP A 314 -27.77 -37.82 -26.14
CA ASP A 314 -28.53 -36.89 -26.92
C ASP A 314 -29.94 -36.67 -26.37
N ARG A 315 -30.32 -35.40 -26.23
CA ARG A 315 -31.71 -34.95 -26.43
C ARG A 315 -31.76 -33.44 -26.63
N ARG A 316 -31.44 -33.02 -27.86
CA ARG A 316 -32.29 -32.02 -28.54
C ARG A 316 -33.59 -32.77 -28.91
N PRO A 317 -34.76 -32.19 -28.63
CA PRO A 317 -35.41 -31.41 -29.69
C PRO A 317 -36.25 -30.24 -29.15
N GLY A 318 -36.73 -29.37 -30.05
CA GLY A 318 -38.00 -28.68 -29.78
C GLY A 318 -38.04 -27.17 -29.98
N ARG A 319 -37.68 -26.72 -31.17
CA ARG A 319 -38.11 -25.43 -31.75
C ARG A 319 -39.64 -25.47 -31.99
N ARG A 320 -40.42 -24.59 -31.35
CA ARG A 320 -41.82 -24.11 -31.64
C ARG A 320 -42.26 -23.33 -30.38
N GLY A 321 -42.88 -22.15 -30.37
CA GLY A 321 -43.58 -21.32 -31.35
C GLY A 321 -43.62 -19.87 -30.82
N ALA A 322 -43.63 -18.85 -31.68
CA ALA A 322 -44.85 -18.26 -32.25
C ALA A 322 -45.69 -17.44 -31.23
N GLY A 323 -45.48 -16.12 -31.28
CA GLY A 323 -46.55 -15.11 -31.31
C GLY A 323 -47.33 -14.79 -30.03
N ARG A 324 -47.28 -13.52 -29.60
CA ARG A 324 -48.46 -12.64 -29.67
C ARG A 324 -48.12 -11.19 -29.37
N GLU A 325 -48.46 -10.36 -30.34
CA GLU A 325 -48.83 -8.96 -30.19
C GLU A 325 -49.89 -8.78 -29.09
N ARG A 326 -49.83 -7.66 -28.38
CA ARG A 326 -51.00 -6.83 -28.07
C ARG A 326 -50.55 -5.44 -27.61
N GLY A 327 -50.97 -4.43 -28.38
CA GLY A 327 -50.91 -3.04 -27.97
C GLY A 327 -52.03 -2.63 -27.02
N GLY A 328 -52.01 -1.34 -26.67
CA GLY A 328 -52.99 -0.61 -25.86
C GLY A 328 -52.26 0.09 -24.71
N ARG A 329 -52.31 1.41 -24.53
CA ARG A 329 -53.06 2.50 -25.17
C ARG A 329 -52.29 3.79 -24.97
#